data_AF-A0A9D9D8E9-F1
#
_entry.id   AF-A0A9D9D8E9-F1
#
_cell.length_a   1.000
_cell.length_b   1.000
_cell.length_c   1.000
_cell.angle_alpha   90.00
_cell.angle_beta   90.00
_cell.angle_gamma   90.00
#
_symmetry.space_group_name_H-M   'P 1'
#
loop_
_entity.id
_entity.type
_entity.pdbx_description
1 polymer ?
#
loop_
_entity_poly.entity_id
_entity_poly.type
_entity_poly.pdbx_seq_one_letter_code
_entity_poly.pdbx_strand_id
1 'polypeptide(L)'
;MSSRLIEIFEDVRLVNRIKNKLPYLFQLAELESSRAGKIGMEVGSLRERIIIALLIYKFGEANVETEIPITEPEVDVKLFGEPFSIKTITGKGFSGVKLIWTVDAQKAKEFRETYYPHCDIILIQINWGSVGGFYYI
;
A
#
# COMPACT_ATOMS: atom_id res chain seq x y z
N MET A 1 10.11 14.15 13.18
CA MET A 1 10.60 14.64 11.88
C MET A 1 9.57 14.25 10.83
N SER A 2 9.42 14.99 9.74
CA SER A 2 8.56 14.54 8.64
C SER A 2 9.16 13.29 8.01
N SER A 3 8.35 12.27 7.73
CA SER A 3 8.79 11.03 7.11
C SER A 3 9.45 11.30 5.77
N ARG A 4 10.53 10.57 5.46
CA ARG A 4 11.22 10.62 4.17
C ARG A 4 10.29 10.20 3.01
N LEU A 5 9.15 9.55 3.31
CA LEU A 5 8.11 9.23 2.36
C LEU A 5 7.58 10.46 1.62
N ILE A 6 7.52 11.64 2.25
CA ILE A 6 6.97 12.85 1.61
C ILE A 6 7.74 13.24 0.33
N GLU A 7 9.02 12.89 0.25
CA GLU A 7 9.89 13.19 -0.89
C GLU A 7 9.42 12.55 -2.20
N ILE A 8 8.63 11.46 -2.14
CA ILE A 8 8.08 10.84 -3.36
C ILE A 8 7.01 11.71 -4.02
N PHE A 9 6.36 12.58 -3.23
CA PHE A 9 5.33 13.52 -3.70
C PHE A 9 5.92 14.84 -4.18
N GLU A 10 7.11 15.19 -3.72
CA GLU A 10 7.84 16.40 -4.09
C GLU A 10 8.71 16.20 -5.34
N ASP A 11 9.14 14.96 -5.63
CA ASP A 11 9.90 14.63 -6.85
C ASP A 11 8.97 14.59 -8.07
N VAL A 12 8.88 15.72 -8.79
CA VAL A 12 8.05 15.89 -9.99
C VAL A 12 8.31 14.79 -11.05
N ARG A 13 9.55 14.33 -11.21
CA ARG A 13 9.86 13.28 -12.20
C ARG A 13 9.30 11.94 -11.75
N LEU A 14 9.42 11.62 -10.46
CA LEU A 14 8.84 10.41 -9.89
C LEU A 14 7.32 10.44 -9.92
N VAL A 15 6.69 11.56 -9.54
CA VAL A 15 5.24 11.77 -9.61
C VAL A 15 4.73 11.52 -11.03
N ASN A 16 5.40 12.10 -12.04
CA ASN A 16 5.04 11.88 -13.45
C ASN A 16 5.21 10.41 -13.85
N ARG A 17 6.25 9.73 -13.37
CA ARG A 17 6.45 8.30 -13.62
C ARG A 17 5.34 7.46 -12.99
N ILE A 18 4.96 7.74 -11.74
CA ILE A 18 3.86 7.07 -11.03
C ILE A 18 2.56 7.23 -11.82
N LYS A 19 2.19 8.47 -12.17
CA LYS A 19 0.97 8.75 -12.95
C LYS A 19 0.93 7.98 -14.28
N ASN A 20 2.07 7.85 -14.96
CA ASN A 20 2.13 7.24 -16.29
C ASN A 20 2.36 5.72 -16.29
N LYS A 21 2.89 5.14 -15.20
CA LYS A 21 3.35 3.73 -15.18
C LYS A 21 2.65 2.88 -14.12
N LEU A 22 2.27 3.46 -12.98
CA LEU A 22 1.63 2.69 -11.91
C LEU A 22 0.31 2.02 -12.36
N PRO A 23 -0.56 2.69 -13.16
CA PRO A 23 -1.77 2.02 -13.66
C PRO A 23 -1.44 0.75 -14.47
N TYR A 24 -0.44 0.81 -15.35
CA TYR A 24 -0.06 -0.36 -16.14
C TYR A 24 0.48 -1.51 -15.26
N LEU A 25 1.35 -1.19 -14.29
CA LEU A 25 1.88 -2.21 -13.38
C LEU A 25 0.80 -2.84 -12.49
N PHE A 26 -0.17 -2.05 -12.03
CA PHE A 26 -1.29 -2.56 -11.24
C PHE A 26 -2.26 -3.40 -12.08
N GLN A 27 -2.39 -3.13 -13.38
CA GLN A 27 -3.13 -3.99 -14.29
C GLN A 27 -2.44 -5.35 -14.45
N LEU A 28 -1.11 -5.38 -14.56
CA LEU A 28 -0.36 -6.65 -14.57
C LEU A 28 -0.57 -7.44 -13.27
N ALA A 29 -0.51 -6.76 -12.13
CA ALA A 29 -0.79 -7.40 -10.84
C ALA A 29 -2.19 -8.01 -10.77
N GLU A 30 -3.20 -7.31 -11.28
CA GLU A 30 -4.57 -7.84 -11.38
C GLU A 30 -4.65 -9.07 -12.28
N LEU A 31 -4.01 -9.05 -13.46
CA LEU A 31 -4.00 -10.16 -14.40
C LEU A 31 -3.35 -11.42 -13.80
N GLU A 32 -2.23 -11.25 -13.09
CA GLU A 32 -1.50 -12.34 -12.43
C GLU A 32 -2.25 -12.89 -11.20
N SER A 33 -3.06 -12.05 -10.56
CA SER A 33 -3.88 -12.42 -9.39
C SER A 33 -5.34 -12.69 -9.75
N SER A 34 -5.62 -13.03 -11.01
CA SER A 34 -6.98 -13.28 -11.48
C SER A 34 -7.20 -14.72 -11.91
N ARG A 35 -8.40 -15.24 -11.62
CA ARG A 35 -8.90 -16.50 -12.17
C ARG A 35 -10.27 -16.28 -12.78
N ALA A 36 -10.44 -16.64 -14.05
CA ALA A 36 -11.69 -16.43 -14.80
C ALA A 36 -12.22 -14.98 -14.73
N GLY A 37 -11.31 -13.99 -14.78
CA GLY A 37 -11.65 -12.57 -14.70
C GLY A 37 -12.09 -12.08 -13.32
N LYS A 38 -11.92 -12.89 -12.27
CA LYS A 38 -12.12 -12.49 -10.87
C LYS A 38 -10.77 -12.30 -10.21
N ILE A 39 -10.55 -11.11 -9.67
CA ILE A 39 -9.33 -10.72 -8.96
C ILE A 39 -9.39 -11.29 -7.54
N GLY A 40 -8.37 -12.03 -7.15
CA GLY A 40 -8.19 -12.53 -5.79
C GLY A 40 -7.63 -11.45 -4.86
N MET A 41 -7.78 -11.66 -3.55
CA MET A 41 -7.36 -10.67 -2.54
C MET A 41 -5.83 -10.56 -2.43
N GLU A 42 -5.09 -11.58 -2.86
CA GLU A 42 -3.63 -11.63 -2.95
C GLU A 42 -3.05 -10.56 -3.88
N VAL A 43 -3.87 -9.96 -4.74
CA VAL A 43 -3.48 -8.80 -5.56
C VAL A 43 -2.92 -7.66 -4.71
N GLY A 44 -3.38 -7.53 -3.46
CA GLY A 44 -2.88 -6.53 -2.52
C GLY A 44 -1.38 -6.70 -2.28
N SER A 45 -0.93 -7.92 -1.97
CA SER A 45 0.48 -8.24 -1.73
C SER A 45 1.34 -8.04 -2.99
N LEU A 46 0.81 -8.31 -4.19
CA LEU A 46 1.56 -8.06 -5.41
C LEU A 46 1.70 -6.56 -5.72
N ARG A 47 0.65 -5.78 -5.45
CA ARG A 47 0.69 -4.31 -5.56
C ARG A 47 1.63 -3.68 -4.54
N GLU A 48 1.66 -4.19 -3.31
CA GLU A 48 2.61 -3.77 -2.27
C GLU A 48 4.06 -3.92 -2.74
N ARG A 49 4.42 -5.07 -3.33
CA ARG A 49 5.75 -5.29 -3.91
C ARG A 49 6.12 -4.27 -5.00
N ILE A 50 5.16 -3.84 -5.82
CA ILE A 50 5.38 -2.79 -6.82
C ILE A 50 5.73 -1.45 -6.15
N ILE A 51 5.09 -1.13 -5.02
CA ILE A 51 5.37 0.10 -4.26
C ILE A 51 6.70 0.00 -3.53
N ILE A 52 7.03 -1.14 -2.94
CA ILE A 52 8.35 -1.40 -2.36
C ILE A 52 9.45 -1.21 -3.42
N ALA A 53 9.27 -1.74 -4.63
CA ALA A 53 10.22 -1.54 -5.73
C ALA A 53 10.38 -0.07 -6.15
N LEU A 54 9.30 0.73 -6.10
CA LEU A 54 9.36 2.18 -6.32
C LEU A 54 10.23 2.89 -5.26
N LEU A 55 10.13 2.46 -4.01
CA LEU A 55 10.91 3.02 -2.90
C LEU A 55 12.38 2.64 -3.01
N ILE A 56 12.68 1.38 -3.34
CA ILE A 56 14.05 0.93 -3.62
C ILE A 56 14.63 1.74 -4.79
N TYR A 57 13.84 1.98 -5.84
CA TYR A 57 14.28 2.80 -6.97
C TYR A 57 14.62 4.25 -6.56
N LYS A 58 13.86 4.85 -5.64
CA LYS A 58 14.04 6.26 -5.22
C LYS A 58 15.12 6.41 -4.13
N PHE A 59 15.12 5.54 -3.14
CA PHE A 59 15.91 5.68 -1.92
C PHE A 59 17.08 4.69 -1.83
N GLY A 60 17.12 3.67 -2.69
CA GLY A 60 18.12 2.61 -2.66
C GLY A 60 17.76 1.49 -1.69
N GLU A 61 18.15 0.26 -2.04
CA GLU A 61 17.84 -0.97 -1.30
C GLU A 61 18.30 -0.91 0.16
N ALA A 62 19.49 -0.36 0.42
CA ALA A 62 20.04 -0.24 1.77
C ALA A 62 19.18 0.60 2.75
N ASN A 63 18.24 1.40 2.23
CA ASN A 63 17.38 2.27 3.03
C ASN A 63 15.94 1.76 3.13
N VAL A 64 15.62 0.63 2.50
CA VAL A 64 14.27 0.05 2.45
C VAL A 64 14.31 -1.36 3.02
N GLU A 65 13.78 -1.54 4.22
CA GLU A 65 13.72 -2.85 4.88
C GLU A 65 12.43 -3.56 4.48
N THR A 66 12.57 -4.63 3.70
CA THR A 66 11.45 -5.40 3.13
C THR A 66 11.20 -6.74 3.82
N GLU A 67 12.14 -7.18 4.66
CA GLU A 67 12.07 -8.46 5.39
C GLU A 67 11.19 -8.33 6.64
N ILE A 68 9.96 -7.84 6.44
CA ILE A 68 8.93 -7.79 7.47
C ILE A 68 8.09 -9.07 7.35
N PRO A 69 7.80 -9.79 8.45
CA PRO A 69 6.94 -10.96 8.39
C PRO A 69 5.57 -10.59 7.78
N ILE A 70 5.07 -11.40 6.84
CA ILE A 70 3.75 -11.17 6.22
C ILE A 70 2.58 -11.21 7.23
N THR A 71 2.84 -11.73 8.44
CA THR A 71 1.90 -11.76 9.56
C THR A 71 2.05 -10.58 10.52
N GLU A 72 3.03 -9.69 10.29
CA GLU A 72 3.23 -8.50 11.11
C GLU A 72 1.99 -7.60 10.98
N PRO A 73 1.38 -7.18 12.10
CA PRO A 73 0.25 -6.28 12.05
C PRO A 73 0.66 -4.92 11.47
N GLU A 74 -0.01 -4.51 10.40
CA GLU A 74 0.04 -3.19 9.76
C GLU A 74 1.34 -2.78 9.08
N VAL A 75 2.51 -3.14 9.62
CA VAL A 75 3.79 -2.74 9.05
C VAL A 75 4.10 -3.62 7.85
N ASP A 76 4.18 -3.00 6.68
CA ASP A 76 4.50 -3.71 5.43
C ASP A 76 5.99 -3.54 5.06
N VAL A 77 6.60 -2.41 5.46
CA VAL A 77 7.98 -2.04 5.09
C VAL A 77 8.48 -0.93 6.02
N LYS A 78 9.80 -0.81 6.17
CA LYS A 78 10.43 0.35 6.82
C LYS A 78 11.30 1.13 5.85
N LEU A 79 11.24 2.46 5.94
CA LEU A 79 12.06 3.39 5.16
C LEU A 79 12.95 4.18 6.11
N PHE A 80 14.28 4.03 6.00
CA PHE A 80 15.25 4.56 6.97
C PHE A 80 14.92 4.16 8.43
N GLY A 81 14.47 2.92 8.66
CA GLY A 81 14.07 2.42 9.98
C GLY A 81 12.64 2.79 10.42
N GLU A 82 11.97 3.71 9.74
CA GLU A 82 10.61 4.14 10.10
C GLU A 82 9.55 3.26 9.42
N PRO A 83 8.64 2.61 10.18
CA PRO A 83 7.62 1.72 9.63
C PRO A 83 6.47 2.48 8.97
N PHE A 84 5.89 1.87 7.93
CA PHE A 84 4.63 2.34 7.35
C PHE A 84 3.84 1.20 6.70
N SER A 85 2.55 1.44 6.49
CA SER A 85 1.65 0.51 5.81
C SER A 85 1.40 0.96 4.36
N ILE A 86 1.24 -0.01 3.46
CA ILE A 86 0.79 0.17 2.08
C ILE A 86 -0.59 -0.47 1.95
N LYS A 87 -1.59 0.35 1.59
CA LYS A 87 -2.96 -0.13 1.38
C LYS A 87 -3.44 0.22 -0.02
N THR A 88 -4.09 -0.74 -0.68
CA THR A 88 -4.75 -0.49 -1.98
C THR A 88 -6.24 -0.73 -1.86
N ILE A 89 -7.02 0.12 -2.54
CA ILE A 89 -8.47 0.00 -2.62
C ILE A 89 -8.93 0.27 -4.04
N THR A 90 -9.90 -0.51 -4.52
CA THR A 90 -10.48 -0.33 -5.86
C THR A 90 -11.90 0.25 -5.73
N GLY A 91 -12.19 1.30 -6.50
CA GLY A 91 -13.51 1.93 -6.58
C GLY A 91 -13.49 3.45 -6.34
N LYS A 92 -14.66 4.08 -6.51
CA LYS A 92 -14.82 5.54 -6.36
C LYS A 92 -14.74 6.02 -4.91
N GLY A 93 -15.05 5.17 -3.94
CA GLY A 93 -15.03 5.50 -2.51
C GLY A 93 -13.79 4.96 -1.81
N PHE A 94 -13.62 5.38 -0.55
CA PHE A 94 -12.55 4.92 0.35
C PHE A 94 -13.05 3.91 1.40
N SER A 95 -14.27 3.41 1.27
CA SER A 95 -14.90 2.52 2.25
C SER A 95 -14.35 1.10 2.17
N GLY A 96 -14.19 0.44 3.33
CA GLY A 96 -13.89 -1.00 3.39
C GLY A 96 -12.41 -1.36 3.45
N VAL A 97 -11.52 -0.36 3.59
CA VAL A 97 -10.10 -0.59 3.93
C VAL A 97 -10.02 -1.31 5.27
N LYS A 98 -9.23 -2.39 5.34
CA LYS A 98 -9.07 -3.20 6.55
C LYS A 98 -7.90 -2.69 7.38
N LEU A 99 -8.14 -2.53 8.68
CA LEU A 99 -7.10 -2.27 9.67
C LEU A 99 -6.49 -3.59 10.19
N ILE A 100 -7.31 -4.64 10.25
CA ILE A 100 -6.91 -6.00 10.64
C ILE A 100 -7.76 -7.03 9.89
N TRP A 101 -7.21 -8.21 9.63
CA TRP A 101 -7.88 -9.35 8.99
C TRP A 101 -8.53 -10.29 10.01
N THR A 102 -9.33 -9.77 10.95
CA THR A 102 -10.09 -10.61 11.89
C THR A 102 -11.58 -10.65 11.53
N VAL A 103 -12.16 -11.84 11.66
CA VAL A 103 -13.61 -12.08 11.55
C VAL A 103 -14.21 -12.56 12.87
N ASP A 104 -13.38 -12.84 13.88
CA ASP A 104 -13.85 -13.21 15.21
C ASP A 104 -14.40 -11.97 15.92
N ALA A 105 -15.64 -12.07 16.41
CA ALA A 105 -16.36 -10.92 16.96
C ALA A 105 -15.72 -10.40 18.26
N GLN A 106 -15.18 -11.29 19.08
CA GLN A 106 -14.53 -10.90 20.34
C GLN A 106 -13.21 -10.19 20.05
N LYS A 107 -12.38 -10.76 19.17
CA LYS A 107 -11.10 -10.16 18.75
C LYS A 107 -11.31 -8.84 17.99
N ALA A 108 -12.36 -8.73 17.19
CA ALA A 108 -12.73 -7.47 16.53
C ALA A 108 -13.09 -6.38 17.54
N LYS A 109 -13.83 -6.74 18.60
CA LYS A 109 -14.17 -5.83 19.69
C LYS A 109 -12.94 -5.40 20.49
N GLU A 110 -12.08 -6.36 20.86
CA GLU A 110 -10.80 -6.11 21.54
C GLU A 110 -9.92 -5.16 20.71
N PHE A 111 -9.78 -5.42 19.40
CA PHE A 111 -9.04 -4.55 18.49
C PHE A 111 -9.63 -3.14 18.46
N ARG A 112 -10.96 -3.00 18.31
CA ARG A 112 -11.62 -1.68 18.30
C ARG A 112 -11.33 -0.86 19.56
N GLU A 113 -11.21 -1.52 20.71
CA GLU A 113 -11.01 -0.85 22.00
C GLU A 113 -9.54 -0.51 22.29
N THR A 114 -8.60 -1.15 21.59
CA THR A 114 -7.16 -1.02 21.86
C THR A 114 -6.37 -0.42 20.71
N TYR A 115 -6.94 -0.41 19.50
CA TYR A 115 -6.28 0.07 18.30
C TYR A 115 -6.01 1.56 18.35
N TYR A 116 -4.80 1.94 17.97
CA TYR A 116 -4.44 3.29 17.59
C TYR A 116 -3.51 3.23 16.37
N PRO A 117 -3.63 4.18 15.41
CA PRO A 117 -2.69 4.26 14.30
C PRO A 117 -1.28 4.51 14.83
N HIS A 118 -0.34 3.64 14.46
CA HIS A 118 1.03 3.67 14.99
C HIS A 118 2.11 3.79 13.93
N CYS A 119 1.74 3.73 12.64
CA CYS A 119 2.63 3.96 11.52
C CYS A 119 1.93 4.77 10.43
N ASP A 120 2.74 5.38 9.58
CA ASP A 120 2.33 6.13 8.40
C ASP A 120 1.60 5.23 7.38
N ILE A 121 0.77 5.79 6.50
CA ILE A 121 0.07 5.02 5.46
C ILE A 121 0.29 5.59 4.07
N ILE A 122 0.75 4.75 3.15
CA ILE A 122 0.58 4.94 1.71
C ILE A 122 -0.72 4.28 1.26
N LEU A 123 -1.73 5.09 0.96
CA LEU A 123 -3.02 4.63 0.45
C LEU A 123 -3.13 4.88 -1.05
N ILE A 124 -3.45 3.84 -1.82
CA ILE A 124 -3.62 3.93 -3.26
C ILE A 124 -5.05 3.58 -3.64
N GLN A 125 -5.77 4.59 -4.14
CA GLN A 125 -7.10 4.43 -4.69
C GLN A 125 -7.02 4.15 -6.20
N ILE A 126 -7.48 2.98 -6.59
CA ILE A 126 -7.54 2.50 -7.96
C ILE A 126 -8.96 2.72 -8.47
N ASN A 127 -9.11 3.57 -9.49
CA ASN A 127 -10.41 3.90 -10.07
C ASN A 127 -10.32 3.79 -11.60
N TRP A 128 -10.41 2.57 -12.11
CA TRP A 128 -10.27 2.28 -13.53
C TRP A 128 -11.24 3.08 -14.40
N GLY A 129 -10.73 3.65 -15.50
CA GLY A 129 -11.50 4.52 -16.39
C GLY A 129 -11.84 5.89 -15.80
N SER A 130 -11.27 6.26 -14.66
CA SER A 130 -11.51 7.52 -13.97
C SER A 130 -10.26 7.98 -13.21
N VAL A 131 -10.39 9.00 -12.36
CA VAL A 131 -9.29 9.53 -11.54
C VAL A 131 -9.22 8.74 -10.24
N GLY A 132 -8.06 8.14 -9.98
CA GLY A 132 -7.70 7.56 -8.68
C GLY A 132 -6.76 8.48 -7.90
N GLY A 133 -6.05 7.92 -6.93
CA GLY A 133 -5.12 8.70 -6.12
C GLY A 133 -4.05 7.87 -5.44
N PHE A 134 -2.96 8.55 -5.11
CA PHE A 134 -1.84 8.06 -4.33
C PHE A 134 -1.72 9.04 -3.16
N TYR A 135 -1.85 8.56 -1.93
CA TYR A 135 -1.96 9.38 -0.73
C TYR A 135 -0.92 8.96 0.29
N TYR A 136 -0.40 9.94 1.02
CA TYR A 136 0.37 9.76 2.24
C TYR A 136 -0.44 10.35 3.38
N ILE A 137 -0.69 9.54 4.41
CA ILE A 137 -1.54 9.83 5.58
C ILE A 137 -0.70 9.61 6.83
#